data_AF-A0A522K7Z3-F1
#
_entry.id   AF-A0A522K7Z3-F1
#
_cell.length_a   1.000
_cell.length_b   1.000
_cell.length_c   1.000
_cell.angle_alpha   90.00
_cell.angle_beta   90.00
_cell.angle_gamma   90.00
#
_symmetry.space_group_name_H-M   'P 1'
#
loop_
_entity.id
_entity.type
_entity.pdbx_description
1 polymer ?
#
loop_
_entity_poly.entity_id
_entity_poly.type
_entity_poly.pdbx_seq_one_letter_code
_entity_poly.pdbx_strand_id
1 'polypeptide(L)'
;MPDEISPPTGWAATVLRVLAVCGYGTWMLLGLGLALGVYSNGRGESLVPLLVGAVFASLGPLLASVGVPGLRDWRGWRLDSSLRPSREALLAMLTYLPMLGLAALARGDNDFWATWLVSAVLAACSFACLVYAARGQRPRRRGGLTGQLPVDRVITACYGGGLWLLLCVVSQDPLVRTGTTRMWIIGLLLLALLLGLAEGMRWQSVAGPVRSAPRRWQRRFMAAVLTYAVPCLGLLLTHYWADARWLVLLAALCCVVGRSIELRLFEAVSGR
;
A
#
# COMPACT_ATOMS: atom_id res chain seq x y z
N MET A 1 -26.86 28.05 14.91
CA MET A 1 -25.83 27.12 15.39
C MET A 1 -25.16 26.53 14.15
N PRO A 2 -23.94 26.96 13.80
CA PRO A 2 -23.27 26.50 12.59
C PRO A 2 -22.45 25.23 12.86
N ASP A 3 -22.42 24.37 11.84
CA ASP A 3 -21.40 23.39 11.49
C ASP A 3 -21.16 22.23 12.47
N GLU A 4 -22.08 21.26 12.44
CA GLU A 4 -21.76 19.86 12.76
C GLU A 4 -20.91 19.30 11.60
N ILE A 5 -19.63 19.69 11.59
CA ILE A 5 -18.59 19.10 10.75
C ILE A 5 -18.54 17.64 11.16
N SER A 6 -19.08 16.76 10.32
CA SER A 6 -18.86 15.32 10.42
C SER A 6 -17.36 15.09 10.65
N PRO A 7 -16.93 14.40 11.71
CA PRO A 7 -15.53 14.39 12.08
C PRO A 7 -14.71 13.85 10.90
N PRO A 8 -13.58 14.49 10.54
CA PRO A 8 -12.68 13.96 9.53
C PRO A 8 -12.34 12.52 9.91
N THR A 9 -12.25 11.64 8.91
CA THR A 9 -11.96 10.21 9.16
C THR A 9 -10.87 10.08 10.24
N GLY A 10 -11.18 9.32 11.30
CA GLY A 10 -10.29 9.17 12.44
C GLY A 10 -8.92 8.67 11.97
N TRP A 11 -7.84 9.07 12.66
CA TRP A 11 -6.46 8.66 12.30
C TRP A 11 -6.34 7.15 12.04
N ALA A 12 -7.03 6.34 12.85
CA ALA A 12 -7.08 4.89 12.68
C ALA A 12 -7.63 4.47 11.30
N ALA A 13 -8.70 5.10 10.82
CA ALA A 13 -9.28 4.81 9.51
C ALA A 13 -8.33 5.16 8.36
N THR A 14 -7.61 6.30 8.48
CA THR A 14 -6.57 6.68 7.50
C THR A 14 -5.44 5.65 7.47
N VAL A 15 -4.92 5.27 8.63
CA VAL A 15 -3.82 4.28 8.74
C VAL A 15 -4.25 2.94 8.15
N LEU A 16 -5.46 2.45 8.47
CA LEU A 16 -5.99 1.20 7.92
C LEU A 16 -6.16 1.25 6.40
N ARG A 17 -6.53 2.40 5.84
CA ARG A 17 -6.59 2.57 4.38
C ARG A 17 -5.20 2.45 3.75
N VAL A 18 -4.20 3.12 4.33
CA VAL A 18 -2.81 3.04 3.86
C VAL A 18 -2.29 1.61 3.99
N LEU A 19 -2.54 0.97 5.13
CA LEU A 19 -2.12 -0.40 5.40
C LEU A 19 -2.75 -1.39 4.42
N ALA A 20 -4.05 -1.28 4.17
CA ALA A 20 -4.73 -2.10 3.16
C ALA A 20 -4.12 -1.90 1.77
N VAL A 21 -3.82 -0.66 1.36
CA VAL A 21 -3.14 -0.38 0.07
C VAL A 21 -1.77 -1.04 0.01
N CYS A 22 -0.99 -0.99 1.10
CA CYS A 22 0.28 -1.71 1.20
C CYS A 22 0.07 -3.23 1.08
N GLY A 23 -0.93 -3.80 1.74
CA GLY A 23 -1.24 -5.24 1.68
C GLY A 23 -1.55 -5.74 0.27
N TYR A 24 -2.43 -5.03 -0.47
CA TYR A 24 -2.71 -5.36 -1.87
C TYR A 24 -1.49 -5.14 -2.77
N GLY A 25 -0.66 -4.14 -2.47
CA GLY A 25 0.61 -3.93 -3.16
C GLY A 25 1.60 -5.08 -2.95
N THR A 26 1.70 -5.60 -1.73
CA THR A 26 2.52 -6.77 -1.39
C THR A 26 2.05 -8.00 -2.14
N TRP A 27 0.74 -8.30 -2.14
CA TRP A 27 0.19 -9.43 -2.90
C TRP A 27 0.40 -9.29 -4.41
N MET A 28 0.26 -8.08 -4.96
CA MET A 28 0.48 -7.83 -6.37
C MET A 28 1.94 -8.09 -6.78
N LEU A 29 2.90 -7.56 -6.02
CA LEU A 29 4.32 -7.73 -6.31
C LEU A 29 4.80 -9.16 -6.05
N LEU A 30 4.28 -9.82 -5.01
CA LEU A 30 4.57 -11.23 -4.74
C LEU A 30 4.03 -12.13 -5.86
N GLY A 31 2.78 -11.94 -6.25
CA GLY A 31 2.18 -12.68 -7.37
C GLY A 31 2.92 -12.46 -8.68
N LEU A 32 3.38 -11.23 -8.96
CA LEU A 32 4.20 -10.93 -10.13
C LEU A 32 5.57 -11.61 -10.06
N GLY A 33 6.24 -11.55 -8.90
CA GLY A 33 7.55 -12.17 -8.69
C GLY A 33 7.52 -13.69 -8.82
N LEU A 34 6.45 -14.33 -8.33
CA LEU A 34 6.22 -15.77 -8.47
C LEU A 34 5.84 -16.16 -9.90
N ALA A 35 4.98 -15.40 -10.57
CA ALA A 35 4.59 -15.66 -11.96
C ALA A 35 5.76 -15.52 -12.95
N LEU A 36 6.73 -14.64 -12.64
CA LEU A 36 7.95 -14.46 -13.42
C LEU A 36 9.08 -15.42 -13.03
N GLY A 37 8.88 -16.28 -12.02
CA GLY A 37 9.90 -17.21 -11.52
C GLY A 37 11.11 -16.53 -10.86
N VAL A 38 10.99 -15.26 -10.43
CA VAL A 38 12.09 -14.48 -9.81
C VAL A 38 12.19 -14.76 -8.30
N TYR A 39 11.11 -15.20 -7.67
CA TYR A 39 11.03 -15.52 -6.24
C TYR A 39 11.44 -16.99 -5.97
N SER A 40 12.16 -17.25 -4.86
CA SER A 40 12.81 -18.55 -4.58
C SER A 40 11.86 -19.75 -4.50
N ASN A 41 12.37 -20.91 -4.93
CA ASN A 41 11.78 -22.25 -4.76
C ASN A 41 11.94 -22.76 -3.31
N GLY A 42 11.38 -22.03 -2.35
CA GLY A 42 11.27 -22.47 -0.95
C GLY A 42 9.81 -22.71 -0.59
N ARG A 43 9.49 -23.92 -0.08
CA ARG A 43 8.13 -24.44 0.26
C ARG A 43 7.38 -23.68 1.39
N GLY A 44 7.77 -22.45 1.70
CA GLY A 44 7.19 -21.68 2.81
C GLY A 44 7.62 -20.20 2.88
N GLU A 45 8.61 -19.78 2.10
CA GLU A 45 9.09 -18.39 2.08
C GLU A 45 8.01 -17.41 1.59
N SER A 46 7.16 -17.85 0.66
CA SER A 46 6.04 -17.06 0.14
C SER A 46 4.88 -16.91 1.14
N LEU A 47 4.79 -17.75 2.17
CA LEU A 47 3.70 -17.70 3.16
C LEU A 47 3.78 -16.46 4.06
N VAL A 48 4.97 -16.03 4.43
CA VAL A 48 5.16 -14.85 5.29
C VAL A 48 4.67 -13.56 4.61
N PRO A 49 5.11 -13.19 3.38
CA PRO A 49 4.60 -11.99 2.71
C PRO A 49 3.11 -12.09 2.37
N LEU A 50 2.60 -13.31 2.09
CA LEU A 50 1.15 -13.53 1.95
C LEU A 50 0.41 -13.19 3.23
N LEU A 51 0.88 -13.69 4.39
CA LEU A 51 0.27 -13.46 5.69
C LEU A 51 0.34 -11.99 6.10
N VAL A 52 1.47 -11.32 5.88
CA VAL A 52 1.61 -9.87 6.12
C VAL A 52 0.59 -9.09 5.29
N GLY A 53 0.47 -9.40 4.00
CA GLY A 53 -0.54 -8.79 3.14
C GLY A 53 -1.98 -9.07 3.61
N ALA A 54 -2.25 -10.29 4.09
CA ALA A 54 -3.55 -10.69 4.61
C ALA A 54 -3.92 -9.93 5.89
N VAL A 55 -3.01 -9.81 6.85
CA VAL A 55 -3.22 -9.02 8.06
C VAL A 55 -3.56 -7.59 7.69
N PHE A 56 -2.81 -6.98 6.78
CA PHE A 56 -3.04 -5.60 6.34
C PHE A 56 -4.37 -5.41 5.61
N ALA A 57 -4.75 -6.34 4.75
CA ALA A 57 -6.00 -6.29 4.01
C ALA A 57 -7.23 -6.60 4.90
N SER A 58 -7.07 -7.39 5.96
CA SER A 58 -8.15 -7.88 6.84
C SER A 58 -8.39 -7.04 8.09
N LEU A 59 -7.43 -6.24 8.56
CA LEU A 59 -7.62 -5.34 9.70
C LEU A 59 -8.78 -4.36 9.51
N GLY A 60 -8.94 -3.83 8.29
CA GLY A 60 -10.05 -2.94 7.94
C GLY A 60 -11.44 -3.57 8.13
N PRO A 61 -11.78 -4.68 7.43
CA PRO A 61 -13.08 -5.32 7.57
C PRO A 61 -13.31 -5.91 8.96
N LEU A 62 -12.27 -6.42 9.64
CA LEU A 62 -12.39 -6.94 11.02
C LEU A 62 -12.77 -5.83 12.01
N LEU A 63 -12.16 -4.66 11.91
CA LEU A 63 -12.51 -3.54 12.80
C LEU A 63 -13.88 -2.92 12.45
N ALA A 64 -14.28 -3.00 11.17
CA ALA A 64 -15.60 -2.58 10.74
C ALA A 64 -16.70 -3.55 11.23
N SER A 65 -16.43 -4.86 11.30
CA SER A 65 -17.40 -5.84 11.82
C SER A 65 -17.56 -5.79 13.34
N VAL A 66 -16.51 -5.41 14.08
CA VAL A 66 -16.58 -5.15 15.54
C VAL A 66 -17.37 -3.86 15.85
N GLY A 67 -17.70 -3.05 14.83
CA GLY A 67 -18.59 -1.90 14.99
C GLY A 67 -17.93 -0.70 15.65
N VAL A 68 -16.60 -0.61 15.61
CA VAL A 68 -15.82 0.46 16.24
C VAL A 68 -16.29 1.83 15.72
N PRO A 69 -16.66 2.78 16.60
CA PRO A 69 -17.18 4.08 16.20
C PRO A 69 -16.17 4.83 15.33
N GLY A 70 -16.61 5.31 14.16
CA GLY A 70 -15.76 5.98 13.16
C GLY A 70 -15.06 5.05 12.15
N LEU A 71 -15.18 3.73 12.31
CA LEU A 71 -14.54 2.70 11.46
C LEU A 71 -15.55 1.75 10.80
N ARG A 72 -16.85 2.02 10.94
CA ARG A 72 -17.95 1.18 10.42
C ARG A 72 -18.07 1.16 8.89
N ASP A 73 -17.37 2.04 8.18
CA ASP A 73 -17.35 2.10 6.73
C ASP A 73 -16.01 1.58 6.19
N TRP A 74 -16.05 0.41 5.54
CA TRP A 74 -14.89 -0.19 4.90
C TRP A 74 -15.10 -0.25 3.39
N ARG A 75 -14.28 0.52 2.63
CA ARG A 75 -14.33 0.59 1.16
C ARG A 75 -15.76 0.83 0.60
N GLY A 76 -16.49 1.73 1.27
CA GLY A 76 -17.86 2.09 0.89
C GLY A 76 -18.92 1.06 1.28
N TRP A 77 -18.55 0.02 2.03
CA TRP A 77 -19.48 -0.94 2.60
C TRP A 77 -19.64 -0.69 4.10
N ARG A 78 -20.88 -0.37 4.50
CA ARG A 78 -21.29 -0.29 5.90
C ARG A 78 -21.86 -1.63 6.31
N LEU A 79 -21.10 -2.40 7.09
CA LEU A 79 -21.49 -3.74 7.54
C LEU A 79 -22.74 -3.73 8.44
N ASP A 80 -23.01 -2.61 9.11
CA ASP A 80 -24.12 -2.44 10.06
C ASP A 80 -25.47 -2.17 9.37
N SER A 81 -25.46 -1.55 8.19
CA SER A 81 -26.68 -1.00 7.57
C SER A 81 -26.99 -1.54 6.17
N SER A 82 -26.04 -2.21 5.51
CA SER A 82 -26.23 -2.73 4.15
C SER A 82 -25.79 -4.18 4.07
N LEU A 83 -26.75 -5.08 3.83
CA LEU A 83 -26.45 -6.48 3.53
C LEU A 83 -25.73 -6.65 2.17
N ARG A 84 -25.83 -5.67 1.26
CA ARG A 84 -25.15 -5.74 -0.04
C ARG A 84 -23.74 -5.15 0.05
N PRO A 85 -22.68 -5.94 -0.22
CA PRO A 85 -21.32 -5.41 -0.30
C PRO A 85 -21.17 -4.49 -1.51
N SER A 86 -20.36 -3.44 -1.34
CA SER A 86 -20.00 -2.54 -2.43
C SER A 86 -19.18 -3.31 -3.50
N ARG A 87 -19.17 -2.81 -4.75
CA ARG A 87 -18.34 -3.42 -5.81
C ARG A 87 -16.86 -3.44 -5.44
N GLU A 88 -16.38 -2.43 -4.70
CA GLU A 88 -15.01 -2.37 -4.20
C GLU A 88 -14.73 -3.41 -3.11
N ALA A 89 -15.68 -3.61 -2.19
CA ALA A 89 -15.59 -4.64 -1.16
C ALA A 89 -15.64 -6.05 -1.76
N LEU A 90 -16.49 -6.30 -2.75
CA LEU A 90 -16.56 -7.58 -3.47
C LEU A 90 -15.24 -7.90 -4.18
N LEU A 91 -14.66 -6.94 -4.90
CA LEU A 91 -13.36 -7.14 -5.56
C LEU A 91 -12.24 -7.38 -4.55
N ALA A 92 -12.27 -6.67 -3.42
CA ALA A 92 -11.35 -6.92 -2.31
C ALA A 92 -11.52 -8.33 -1.74
N MET A 93 -12.74 -8.81 -1.51
CA MET A 93 -12.98 -10.18 -1.03
C MET A 93 -12.56 -11.23 -2.06
N LEU A 94 -12.77 -10.96 -3.35
CA LEU A 94 -12.39 -11.86 -4.44
C LEU A 94 -10.87 -12.13 -4.47
N THR A 95 -10.05 -11.15 -4.10
CA THR A 95 -8.57 -11.33 -4.05
C THR A 95 -8.12 -12.33 -2.99
N TYR A 96 -8.94 -12.65 -1.98
CA TYR A 96 -8.60 -13.66 -0.99
C TYR A 96 -8.63 -15.09 -1.58
N LEU A 97 -9.43 -15.36 -2.61
CA LEU A 97 -9.46 -16.68 -3.25
C LEU A 97 -8.12 -17.09 -3.85
N PRO A 98 -7.50 -16.30 -4.76
CA PRO A 98 -6.19 -16.65 -5.29
C PRO A 98 -5.12 -16.60 -4.20
N MET A 99 -5.27 -15.77 -3.17
CA MET A 99 -4.35 -15.75 -2.02
C MET A 99 -4.38 -17.07 -1.24
N LEU A 100 -5.57 -17.59 -0.90
CA LEU A 100 -5.72 -18.88 -0.23
C LEU A 100 -5.29 -20.04 -1.12
N GLY A 101 -5.59 -19.97 -2.42
CA GLY A 101 -5.10 -20.93 -3.41
C GLY A 101 -3.57 -20.99 -3.44
N LEU A 102 -2.91 -19.82 -3.45
CA LEU A 102 -1.45 -19.74 -3.42
C LEU A 102 -0.89 -20.23 -2.08
N ALA A 103 -1.54 -19.92 -0.96
CA ALA A 103 -1.15 -20.43 0.36
C ALA A 103 -1.26 -21.96 0.45
N ALA A 104 -2.28 -22.57 -0.17
CA ALA A 104 -2.41 -24.02 -0.26
C ALA A 104 -1.34 -24.64 -1.16
N LEU A 105 -1.06 -24.02 -2.31
CA LEU A 105 -0.05 -24.47 -3.28
C LEU A 105 1.38 -24.26 -2.80
N ALA A 106 1.63 -23.28 -1.92
CA ALA A 106 2.94 -22.98 -1.36
C ALA A 106 3.55 -24.14 -0.55
N ARG A 107 2.75 -25.15 -0.15
CA ARG A 107 3.24 -26.41 0.43
C ARG A 107 3.92 -27.33 -0.60
N GLY A 108 3.61 -27.16 -1.89
CA GLY A 108 4.20 -27.88 -3.01
C GLY A 108 5.43 -27.18 -3.58
N ASP A 109 5.89 -27.64 -4.75
CA ASP A 109 6.98 -26.99 -5.48
C ASP A 109 6.47 -25.74 -6.23
N ASN A 110 7.27 -24.67 -6.24
CA ASN A 110 6.90 -23.41 -6.89
C ASN A 110 7.03 -23.47 -8.42
N ASP A 111 7.69 -24.49 -8.96
CA ASP A 111 7.85 -24.75 -10.39
C ASP A 111 6.60 -25.36 -11.05
N PHE A 112 5.55 -25.62 -10.28
CA PHE A 112 4.30 -26.13 -10.83
C PHE A 112 3.54 -25.02 -11.58
N TRP A 113 3.11 -25.30 -12.82
CA TRP A 113 2.40 -24.35 -13.67
C TRP A 113 1.16 -23.71 -13.00
N ALA A 114 0.49 -24.45 -12.11
CA ALA A 114 -0.67 -23.91 -11.39
C ALA A 114 -0.26 -22.81 -10.40
N THR A 115 0.95 -22.87 -9.81
CA THR A 115 1.48 -21.81 -8.96
C THR A 115 1.68 -20.53 -9.77
N TRP A 116 2.25 -20.60 -10.98
CA TRP A 116 2.38 -19.42 -11.85
C TRP A 116 1.04 -18.83 -12.26
N LEU A 117 0.07 -19.68 -12.64
CA LEU A 117 -1.27 -19.23 -13.02
C LEU A 117 -1.98 -18.55 -11.84
N VAL A 118 -1.98 -19.17 -10.66
CA VAL A 118 -2.61 -18.60 -9.46
C VAL A 118 -1.90 -17.32 -9.01
N SER A 119 -0.59 -17.26 -9.16
CA SER A 119 0.21 -16.05 -8.88
C SER A 119 -0.14 -14.91 -9.83
N ALA A 120 -0.29 -15.20 -11.13
CA ALA A 120 -0.72 -14.22 -12.12
C ALA A 120 -2.16 -13.73 -11.84
N VAL A 121 -3.07 -14.62 -11.44
CA VAL A 121 -4.42 -14.27 -11.03
C VAL A 121 -4.40 -13.40 -9.77
N LEU A 122 -3.58 -13.73 -8.76
CA LEU A 122 -3.41 -12.92 -7.56
C LEU A 122 -2.93 -11.51 -7.90
N ALA A 123 -1.93 -11.40 -8.78
CA ALA A 123 -1.40 -10.12 -9.24
C ALA A 123 -2.48 -9.30 -9.98
N ALA A 124 -3.19 -9.93 -10.92
CA ALA A 124 -4.26 -9.29 -11.69
C ALA A 124 -5.43 -8.83 -10.81
N CYS A 125 -5.89 -9.67 -9.87
CA CYS A 125 -6.95 -9.32 -8.94
C CYS A 125 -6.53 -8.18 -8.00
N SER A 126 -5.31 -8.22 -7.47
CA SER A 126 -4.79 -7.17 -6.59
C SER A 126 -4.64 -5.84 -7.34
N PHE A 127 -4.12 -5.87 -8.57
CA PHE A 127 -4.06 -4.72 -9.46
C PHE A 127 -5.45 -4.15 -9.77
N ALA A 128 -6.40 -5.00 -10.15
CA ALA A 128 -7.78 -4.59 -10.40
C ALA A 128 -8.39 -3.93 -9.15
N CYS A 129 -8.18 -4.48 -7.96
CA CYS A 129 -8.64 -3.91 -6.70
C CYS A 129 -8.09 -2.49 -6.46
N LEU A 130 -6.79 -2.28 -6.73
CA LEU A 130 -6.15 -0.96 -6.61
C LEU A 130 -6.70 0.05 -7.63
N VAL A 131 -6.88 -0.37 -8.89
CA VAL A 131 -7.42 0.49 -9.95
C VAL A 131 -8.88 0.86 -9.69
N TYR A 132 -9.71 -0.09 -9.26
CA TYR A 132 -11.11 0.18 -8.92
C TYR A 132 -11.25 1.10 -7.72
N ALA A 133 -10.48 0.87 -6.65
CA ALA A 133 -10.45 1.77 -5.49
C ALA A 133 -9.96 3.19 -5.87
N ALA A 134 -9.05 3.31 -6.85
CA ALA A 134 -8.63 4.60 -7.40
C ALA A 134 -9.76 5.33 -8.15
N ARG A 135 -10.60 4.58 -8.86
CA ARG A 135 -11.70 5.14 -9.66
C ARG A 135 -12.91 5.56 -8.82
N GLY A 136 -13.28 4.79 -7.79
CA GLY A 136 -14.47 5.09 -6.97
C GLY A 136 -14.32 6.32 -6.06
N GLN A 137 -13.08 6.72 -5.75
CA GLN A 137 -12.83 7.93 -4.94
C GLN A 137 -12.78 9.24 -5.76
N ARG A 138 -12.96 9.18 -7.09
CA ARG A 138 -12.98 10.35 -7.96
C ARG A 138 -14.10 11.30 -7.53
N PRO A 139 -13.82 12.57 -7.16
CA PRO A 139 -14.86 13.54 -6.94
C PRO A 139 -15.62 13.77 -8.25
N ARG A 140 -16.94 13.58 -8.21
CA ARG A 140 -17.87 13.73 -9.34
C ARG A 140 -17.96 15.17 -9.90
N ARG A 141 -17.12 16.12 -9.44
CA ARG A 141 -17.38 17.56 -9.57
C ARG A 141 -16.23 18.51 -9.90
N ARG A 142 -15.02 18.05 -10.27
CA ARG A 142 -13.99 18.99 -10.80
C ARG A 142 -13.28 18.43 -12.02
N GLY A 143 -13.70 18.92 -13.18
CA GLY A 143 -12.99 18.79 -14.46
C GLY A 143 -11.76 19.70 -14.47
N GLY A 144 -10.68 19.23 -13.85
CA GLY A 144 -9.33 19.71 -14.13
C GLY A 144 -8.54 18.57 -14.78
N LEU A 145 -7.73 18.89 -15.80
CA LEU A 145 -6.88 17.96 -16.55
C LEU A 145 -5.90 17.12 -15.68
N THR A 146 -5.83 17.37 -14.39
CA THR A 146 -5.10 16.58 -13.38
C THR A 146 -5.98 15.51 -12.72
N GLY A 147 -6.81 14.84 -13.53
CA GLY A 147 -7.58 13.69 -13.09
C GLY A 147 -6.62 12.60 -12.59
N GLN A 148 -6.65 12.31 -11.29
CA GLN A 148 -5.84 11.29 -10.63
C GLN A 148 -5.76 10.04 -11.49
N LEU A 149 -4.61 9.82 -12.12
CA LEU A 149 -4.34 8.61 -12.86
C LEU A 149 -4.31 7.47 -11.83
N PRO A 150 -4.97 6.34 -12.10
CA PRO A 150 -4.89 5.16 -11.22
C PRO A 150 -3.43 4.72 -11.00
N VAL A 151 -2.54 5.13 -11.91
CA VAL A 151 -1.10 4.94 -11.87
C VAL A 151 -0.47 5.43 -10.57
N ASP A 152 -0.80 6.63 -10.07
CA ASP A 152 -0.20 7.17 -8.82
C ASP A 152 -0.47 6.26 -7.62
N ARG A 153 -1.69 5.73 -7.53
CA ARG A 153 -2.08 4.79 -6.47
C ARG A 153 -1.41 3.43 -6.62
N VAL A 154 -1.26 2.95 -7.86
CA VAL A 154 -0.54 1.70 -8.12
C VAL A 154 0.93 1.86 -7.74
N ILE A 155 1.59 2.96 -8.13
CA ILE A 155 2.98 3.25 -7.74
C ILE A 155 3.10 3.34 -6.21
N THR A 156 2.16 4.02 -5.55
CA THR A 156 2.11 4.09 -4.08
C THR A 156 1.98 2.71 -3.44
N ALA A 157 1.09 1.87 -3.97
CA ALA A 157 0.88 0.51 -3.49
C ALA A 157 2.10 -0.37 -3.73
N CYS A 158 2.73 -0.29 -4.91
CA CYS A 158 3.98 -0.97 -5.21
C CYS A 158 5.09 -0.55 -4.25
N TYR A 159 5.24 0.74 -4.01
CA TYR A 159 6.30 1.26 -3.14
C TYR A 159 6.10 0.80 -1.69
N GLY A 160 4.93 1.05 -1.10
CA GLY A 160 4.64 0.65 0.27
C GLY A 160 4.62 -0.87 0.44
N GLY A 161 3.96 -1.59 -0.45
CA GLY A 161 3.90 -3.05 -0.42
C GLY A 161 5.26 -3.71 -0.69
N GLY A 162 6.09 -3.10 -1.52
CA GLY A 162 7.44 -3.56 -1.82
C GLY A 162 8.42 -3.35 -0.67
N LEU A 163 8.27 -2.30 0.13
CA LEU A 163 9.04 -2.14 1.38
C LEU A 163 8.74 -3.27 2.38
N TRP A 164 7.47 -3.64 2.54
CA TRP A 164 7.05 -4.76 3.39
C TRP A 164 7.50 -6.11 2.83
N LEU A 165 7.48 -6.28 1.50
CA LEU A 165 7.97 -7.48 0.85
C LEU A 165 9.49 -7.61 1.02
N LEU A 166 10.24 -6.52 0.86
CA LEU A 166 11.67 -6.49 1.12
C LEU A 166 12.00 -6.83 2.58
N LEU A 167 11.20 -6.35 3.54
CA LEU A 167 11.35 -6.73 4.94
C LEU A 167 11.20 -8.24 5.13
N CYS A 168 10.21 -8.86 4.46
CA CYS A 168 10.03 -10.32 4.49
C CYS A 168 11.24 -11.04 3.88
N VAL A 169 11.78 -10.56 2.76
CA VAL A 169 12.95 -11.16 2.10
C VAL A 169 14.20 -11.06 2.98
N VAL A 170 14.49 -9.89 3.54
CA VAL A 170 15.69 -9.65 4.38
C VAL A 170 15.60 -10.40 5.72
N SER A 171 14.39 -10.71 6.20
CA SER A 171 14.20 -11.43 7.47
C SER A 171 14.27 -12.96 7.34
N GLN A 172 14.05 -13.51 6.13
CA GLN A 172 14.04 -14.95 5.91
C GLN A 172 15.42 -15.54 5.67
N ASP A 173 16.30 -14.86 4.93
CA ASP A 173 17.67 -15.33 4.73
C ASP A 173 18.66 -14.17 4.51
N PRO A 174 19.55 -13.87 5.48
CA PRO A 174 20.52 -12.77 5.37
C PRO A 174 21.70 -13.10 4.44
N LEU A 175 21.95 -14.38 4.10
CA LEU A 175 23.15 -14.81 3.37
C LEU A 175 22.92 -15.07 1.88
N VAL A 176 21.68 -15.35 1.44
CA VAL A 176 21.50 -16.07 0.17
C VAL A 176 21.35 -15.24 -1.11
N ARG A 177 20.99 -13.94 -1.15
CA ARG A 177 20.77 -13.25 -2.45
C ARG A 177 21.18 -11.78 -2.52
N THR A 178 22.49 -11.52 -2.40
CA THR A 178 23.07 -10.18 -2.57
C THR A 178 22.73 -9.51 -3.91
N GLY A 179 22.51 -10.28 -4.98
CA GLY A 179 22.08 -9.78 -6.29
C GLY A 179 20.60 -9.38 -6.36
N THR A 180 19.69 -10.28 -5.99
CA THR A 180 18.24 -10.04 -6.07
C THR A 180 17.80 -8.93 -5.11
N THR A 181 18.31 -8.94 -3.87
CA THR A 181 18.01 -7.88 -2.88
C THR A 181 18.45 -6.50 -3.38
N ARG A 182 19.60 -6.42 -4.06
CA ARG A 182 20.09 -5.17 -4.66
C ARG A 182 19.15 -4.68 -5.77
N MET A 183 18.65 -5.56 -6.64
CA MET A 183 17.68 -5.20 -7.67
C MET A 183 16.36 -4.68 -7.06
N TRP A 184 15.89 -5.30 -5.97
CA TRP A 184 14.72 -4.82 -5.23
C TRP A 184 14.92 -3.44 -4.63
N ILE A 185 16.07 -3.18 -4.00
CA ILE A 185 16.41 -1.86 -3.44
C ILE A 185 16.42 -0.80 -4.55
N ILE A 186 17.07 -1.07 -5.68
CA ILE A 186 17.09 -0.15 -6.83
C ILE A 186 15.67 0.11 -7.35
N GLY A 187 14.85 -0.94 -7.49
CA GLY A 187 13.45 -0.79 -7.89
C GLY A 187 12.64 0.07 -6.93
N LEU A 188 12.82 -0.10 -5.62
CA LEU A 188 12.15 0.72 -4.61
C LEU A 188 12.61 2.18 -4.61
N LEU A 189 13.90 2.44 -4.83
CA LEU A 189 14.42 3.80 -4.98
C LEU A 189 13.85 4.49 -6.23
N LEU A 190 13.74 3.74 -7.34
CA LEU A 190 13.13 4.25 -8.57
C LEU A 190 11.64 4.56 -8.36
N LEU A 191 10.90 3.67 -7.67
CA LEU A 191 9.50 3.91 -7.31
C LEU A 191 9.36 5.14 -6.40
N ALA A 192 10.23 5.30 -5.40
CA ALA A 192 10.25 6.48 -4.53
C ALA A 192 10.45 7.77 -5.33
N LEU A 193 11.36 7.75 -6.31
CA LEU A 193 11.62 8.89 -7.19
C LEU A 193 10.41 9.23 -8.06
N LEU A 194 9.84 8.23 -8.76
CA LEU A 194 8.64 8.42 -9.59
C LEU A 194 7.48 9.00 -8.79
N LEU A 195 7.33 8.52 -7.56
CA LEU A 195 6.27 8.93 -6.66
C LEU A 195 6.48 10.35 -6.12
N GLY A 196 7.70 10.70 -5.73
CA GLY A 196 8.07 12.07 -5.36
C GLY A 196 7.86 13.06 -6.51
N LEU A 197 8.11 12.66 -7.76
CA LEU A 197 7.83 13.47 -8.95
C LEU A 197 6.33 13.62 -9.20
N ALA A 198 5.57 12.51 -9.18
CA ALA A 198 4.13 12.52 -9.37
C ALA A 198 3.42 13.41 -8.35
N GLU A 199 3.81 13.31 -7.07
CA GLU A 199 3.28 14.17 -6.01
C GLU A 199 3.78 15.60 -6.09
N GLY A 200 5.03 15.81 -6.47
CA GLY A 200 5.58 17.14 -6.73
C GLY A 200 4.68 17.91 -7.71
N MET A 201 4.36 17.30 -8.85
CA MET A 201 3.46 17.87 -9.85
C MET A 201 2.02 18.05 -9.31
N ARG A 202 1.49 17.05 -8.61
CA ARG A 202 0.14 17.11 -8.03
C ARG A 202 0.00 18.28 -7.07
N TRP A 203 0.96 18.47 -6.18
CA TRP A 203 0.90 19.55 -5.22
C TRP A 203 1.23 20.91 -5.82
N GLN A 204 1.97 21.01 -6.92
CA GLN A 204 2.10 22.27 -7.66
C GLN A 204 0.73 22.76 -8.15
N SER A 205 -0.16 21.86 -8.55
CA SER A 205 -1.53 22.22 -8.95
C SER A 205 -2.41 22.75 -7.80
N VAL A 206 -2.03 22.49 -6.54
CA VAL A 206 -2.76 22.90 -5.32
C VAL A 206 -1.87 23.75 -4.39
N ALA A 207 -0.77 24.30 -4.91
CA ALA A 207 0.27 24.91 -4.08
C ALA A 207 -0.15 26.24 -3.43
N GLY A 208 -1.03 27.00 -4.08
CA GLY A 208 -1.47 28.32 -3.60
C GLY A 208 -2.05 28.30 -2.17
N PRO A 209 -3.10 27.50 -1.89
CA PRO A 209 -3.72 27.41 -0.56
C PRO A 209 -2.84 26.81 0.54
N VAL A 210 -1.80 26.06 0.17
CA VAL A 210 -0.94 25.32 1.11
C VAL A 210 0.26 26.15 1.52
N ARG A 211 0.84 26.92 0.59
CA ARG A 211 1.97 27.83 0.86
C ARG A 211 1.59 29.02 1.74
N SER A 212 0.33 29.45 1.70
CA SER A 212 -0.18 30.53 2.54
C SER A 212 -0.35 30.14 4.02
N ALA A 213 -0.16 28.87 4.38
CA ALA A 213 -0.31 28.37 5.74
C ALA A 213 0.95 27.60 6.21
N PRO A 214 1.82 28.20 7.04
CA PRO A 214 3.12 27.63 7.39
C PRO A 214 3.01 26.26 8.08
N ARG A 215 1.99 26.05 8.92
CA ARG A 215 1.72 24.76 9.56
C ARG A 215 1.34 23.65 8.57
N ARG A 216 0.64 23.96 7.47
CA ARG A 216 0.28 22.98 6.43
C ARG A 216 1.49 22.63 5.56
N TRP A 217 2.33 23.62 5.27
CA TRP A 217 3.60 23.43 4.57
C TRP A 217 4.58 22.54 5.36
N GLN A 218 4.76 22.81 6.67
CA GLN A 218 5.60 21.99 7.56
C GLN A 218 5.13 20.53 7.62
N ARG A 219 3.81 20.30 7.77
CA ARG A 219 3.24 18.94 7.78
C ARG A 219 3.49 18.18 6.49
N ARG A 220 3.41 18.87 5.34
CA ARG A 220 3.75 18.26 4.04
C ARG A 220 5.23 17.91 3.95
N PHE A 221 6.11 18.81 4.36
CA PHE A 221 7.55 18.55 4.37
C PHE A 221 7.87 17.32 5.24
N MET A 222 7.30 17.26 6.44
CA MET A 222 7.43 16.12 7.33
C MET A 222 6.89 14.82 6.71
N ALA A 223 5.73 14.87 6.05
CA ALA A 223 5.17 13.73 5.34
C ALA A 223 6.10 13.24 4.21
N ALA A 224 6.65 14.15 3.40
CA ALA A 224 7.59 13.82 2.34
C ALA A 224 8.90 13.24 2.88
N VAL A 225 9.44 13.81 3.96
CA VAL A 225 10.64 13.27 4.62
C VAL A 225 10.41 11.84 5.11
N LEU A 226 9.27 11.59 5.77
CA LEU A 226 8.92 10.26 6.28
C LEU A 226 8.61 9.25 5.17
N THR A 227 8.08 9.71 4.04
CA THR A 227 7.68 8.82 2.93
C THR A 227 8.85 8.51 1.99
N TYR A 228 9.77 9.45 1.79
CA TYR A 228 10.83 9.35 0.79
C TYR A 228 12.22 9.35 1.40
N ALA A 229 12.57 10.42 2.12
CA ALA A 229 13.96 10.63 2.55
C ALA A 229 14.41 9.56 3.55
N VAL A 230 13.62 9.31 4.59
CA VAL A 230 13.95 8.31 5.62
C VAL A 230 14.00 6.90 5.03
N PRO A 231 13.00 6.44 4.24
CA PRO A 231 13.08 5.14 3.60
C PRO A 231 14.25 4.99 2.61
N CYS A 232 14.51 6.00 1.76
CA CYS A 232 15.62 5.96 0.82
C CYS A 232 16.98 5.89 1.54
N LEU A 233 17.17 6.68 2.60
CA LEU A 233 18.38 6.62 3.43
C LEU A 233 18.50 5.26 4.12
N GLY A 234 17.41 4.75 4.70
CA GLY A 234 17.38 3.43 5.32
C GLY A 234 17.79 2.32 4.35
N LEU A 235 17.25 2.34 3.13
CA LEU A 235 17.58 1.40 2.06
C LEU A 235 19.05 1.50 1.63
N LEU A 236 19.60 2.71 1.48
CA LEU A 236 21.02 2.89 1.14
C LEU A 236 21.95 2.42 2.26
N LEU A 237 21.55 2.64 3.52
CA LEU A 237 22.31 2.23 4.69
C LEU A 237 22.29 0.70 4.89
N THR A 238 21.34 -0.03 4.32
CA THR A 238 21.35 -1.51 4.39
C THR A 238 22.63 -2.13 3.83
N HIS A 239 23.35 -1.43 2.94
CA HIS A 239 24.62 -1.91 2.41
C HIS A 239 25.75 -1.88 3.44
N TYR A 240 25.69 -0.96 4.41
CA TYR A 240 26.77 -0.73 5.37
C TYR A 240 26.54 -1.41 6.72
N TRP A 241 25.30 -1.79 7.04
CA TRP A 241 24.92 -2.33 8.34
C TRP A 241 24.61 -3.82 8.26
N ALA A 242 25.22 -4.61 9.15
CA ALA A 242 25.00 -6.07 9.22
C ALA A 242 23.54 -6.45 9.53
N ASP A 243 22.82 -5.61 10.28
CA ASP A 243 21.42 -5.81 10.68
C ASP A 243 20.44 -4.97 9.84
N ALA A 244 20.42 -5.20 8.52
CA ALA A 244 19.57 -4.46 7.57
C ALA A 244 18.06 -4.52 7.89
N ARG A 245 17.58 -5.55 8.59
CA ARG A 245 16.16 -5.78 8.96
C ARG A 245 15.51 -4.60 9.69
N TRP A 246 16.21 -3.98 10.65
CA TRP A 246 15.66 -2.87 11.44
C TRP A 246 15.51 -1.60 10.60
N LEU A 247 16.45 -1.36 9.69
CA LEU A 247 16.42 -0.22 8.77
C LEU A 247 15.25 -0.34 7.79
N VAL A 248 15.01 -1.54 7.24
CA VAL A 248 13.88 -1.79 6.33
C VAL A 248 12.54 -1.70 7.07
N LEU A 249 12.45 -2.21 8.31
CA LEU A 249 11.25 -2.07 9.13
C LEU A 249 10.95 -0.59 9.42
N LEU A 250 11.97 0.18 9.82
CA LEU A 250 11.84 1.61 10.06
C LEU A 250 11.37 2.33 8.79
N ALA A 251 11.97 2.02 7.64
CA ALA A 251 11.57 2.55 6.34
C ALA A 251 10.08 2.26 6.02
N ALA A 252 9.63 1.03 6.22
CA ALA A 252 8.24 0.63 6.00
C ALA A 252 7.27 1.38 6.93
N LEU A 253 7.60 1.50 8.23
CA LEU A 253 6.80 2.22 9.20
C LEU A 253 6.75 3.73 8.91
N CYS A 254 7.89 4.35 8.60
CA CYS A 254 7.96 5.76 8.20
C CYS A 254 7.12 6.04 6.95
N CYS A 255 7.17 5.13 5.96
CA CYS A 255 6.31 5.24 4.77
C CYS A 255 4.82 5.23 5.14
N VAL A 256 4.37 4.31 6.00
CA VAL A 256 2.95 4.25 6.42
C VAL A 256 2.53 5.52 7.16
N VAL A 257 3.36 6.02 8.07
CA VAL A 257 3.07 7.25 8.84
C VAL A 257 3.06 8.47 7.92
N GLY A 258 4.07 8.62 7.06
CA GLY A 258 4.17 9.71 6.09
C GLY A 258 2.96 9.76 5.15
N ARG A 259 2.56 8.61 4.61
CA ARG A 259 1.36 8.45 3.78
C ARG A 259 0.06 8.78 4.48
N SER A 260 -0.05 8.40 5.75
CA SER A 260 -1.22 8.72 6.57
C SER A 260 -1.33 10.24 6.79
N ILE A 261 -0.21 10.92 7.09
CA ILE A 261 -0.19 12.39 7.22
C ILE A 261 -0.59 13.06 5.90
N GLU A 262 -0.03 12.60 4.77
CA GLU A 262 -0.29 13.19 3.47
C GLU A 262 -1.76 13.04 3.05
N LEU A 263 -2.34 11.85 3.25
CA LEU A 263 -3.74 11.59 2.92
C LEU A 263 -4.68 12.52 3.69
N ARG A 264 -4.44 12.73 4.99
CA ARG A 264 -5.24 13.65 5.82
C ARG A 264 -5.04 15.10 5.43
N LEU A 265 -3.82 15.50 5.08
CA LEU A 265 -3.57 16.86 4.59
C LEU A 265 -4.33 17.12 3.29
N PHE A 266 -4.37 16.12 2.40
CA PHE A 266 -5.12 16.22 1.15
C PHE A 266 -6.63 16.28 1.38
N GLU A 267 -7.18 15.43 2.27
CA GLU A 267 -8.60 15.49 2.66
C GLU A 267 -8.96 16.89 3.20
N ALA A 268 -8.17 17.41 4.14
CA ALA A 268 -8.38 18.73 4.75
C ALA A 268 -8.29 19.90 3.74
N VAL A 269 -7.42 19.82 2.73
CA VAL A 269 -7.32 20.84 1.67
C VAL A 269 -8.45 20.69 0.64
N SER A 270 -8.94 19.47 0.43
CA SER A 270 -10.01 19.17 -0.53
C SER A 270 -11.42 19.47 -0.01
N GLY A 271 -11.57 19.84 1.26
CA GLY A 271 -12.87 20.14 1.88
C GLY A 271 -13.73 18.89 2.08
N ARG A 272 -13.11 17.73 2.34
CA ARG A 272 -13.78 16.49 2.74
C ARG A 272 -13.53 16.19 4.20
#